data_AF-A0A4R2EA63-F1
#
_entry.id   AF-A0A4R2EA63-F1
#
_cell.length_a   1.000
_cell.length_b   1.000
_cell.length_c   1.000
_cell.angle_alpha   90.00
_cell.angle_beta   90.00
_cell.angle_gamma   90.00
#
_symmetry.space_group_name_H-M   'P 1'
#
loop_
_entity.id
_entity.type
_entity.pdbx_description
1 polymer ?
#
loop_
_entity_poly.entity_id
_entity_poly.type
_entity_poly.pdbx_seq_one_letter_code
_entity_poly.pdbx_strand_id
1 'polypeptide(L)'
;MKRILILMSLVLSIAFSAQSQEKTQSREVGLFFHNLDAFGFRYKTGGENCKIRFTALFLSAGKQEITVKDSDLEPGGKKTGFGLGVGLELPVRYYD
;
A
#
# COMPACT_ATOMS: atom_id res chain seq x y z
N MET A 1 -52.44 0.79 -17.79
CA MET A 1 -51.21 0.20 -18.33
C MET A 1 -50.03 1.17 -18.41
N LYS A 2 -50.16 2.36 -19.02
CA LYS A 2 -49.05 3.35 -19.14
C LYS A 2 -48.39 3.74 -17.80
N ARG A 3 -49.19 3.93 -16.74
CA ARG A 3 -48.68 4.27 -15.39
C ARG A 3 -47.83 3.15 -14.76
N ILE A 4 -48.18 1.89 -15.03
CA ILE A 4 -47.44 0.72 -14.54
C ILE A 4 -46.09 0.60 -15.25
N LEU A 5 -46.06 0.86 -16.56
CA LEU A 5 -44.82 0.88 -17.34
C LEU A 5 -43.84 1.97 -16.86
N ILE A 6 -44.35 3.16 -16.56
CA ILE A 6 -43.53 4.26 -16.01
C ILE A 6 -42.94 3.85 -14.66
N LEU A 7 -43.76 3.26 -13.77
CA LEU A 7 -43.32 2.80 -12.46
C LEU A 7 -42.24 1.71 -12.57
N MET A 8 -42.43 0.75 -13.47
CA MET A 8 -41.43 -0.29 -13.77
C MET A 8 -40.12 0.30 -14.28
N SER A 9 -40.17 1.29 -15.17
CA SER A 9 -38.96 1.95 -15.67
C SER A 9 -38.19 2.67 -14.55
N LEU A 10 -38.91 3.35 -13.65
CA LEU A 10 -38.31 4.07 -12.53
C LEU A 10 -37.63 3.10 -11.54
N VAL A 11 -38.28 1.99 -11.23
CA VAL A 11 -37.71 0.94 -10.36
C VAL A 11 -36.46 0.34 -11.00
N LEU A 12 -36.47 0.07 -12.31
CA LEU A 12 -35.29 -0.41 -13.02
C LEU A 12 -34.13 0.59 -12.97
N SER A 13 -34.39 1.88 -13.17
CA SER A 13 -33.36 2.92 -13.12
C SER A 13 -32.72 3.05 -11.74
N ILE A 14 -33.52 2.94 -10.67
CA ILE A 14 -33.01 2.99 -9.29
C ILE A 14 -32.15 1.75 -8.99
N ALA A 15 -32.58 0.56 -9.45
CA ALA A 15 -31.83 -0.68 -9.26
C ALA A 15 -30.49 -0.70 -10.01
N PHE A 16 -30.40 -0.07 -11.19
CA PHE A 16 -29.15 0.08 -11.93
C PHE A 16 -28.17 1.01 -11.22
N SER A 17 -28.65 2.15 -10.69
CA SER A 17 -27.79 3.12 -9.99
C SER A 17 -27.22 2.59 -8.66
N ALA A 18 -27.89 1.64 -8.02
CA ALA A 18 -27.41 1.02 -6.78
C ALA A 18 -26.17 0.13 -6.99
N GLN A 19 -26.04 -0.52 -8.15
CA GLN A 19 -24.91 -1.41 -8.46
C GLN A 19 -23.60 -0.63 -8.74
N SER A 20 -23.70 0.63 -9.18
CA SER A 20 -22.53 1.47 -9.49
C SER A 20 -21.76 1.97 -8.25
N GLN A 21 -22.26 1.75 -7.04
CA GLN A 21 -21.65 2.24 -5.80
C GLN A 21 -20.80 1.19 -5.08
N GLU A 22 -20.52 0.05 -5.71
CA GLU A 22 -19.68 -0.96 -5.10
C GLU A 22 -18.27 -0.41 -4.90
N LYS A 23 -17.91 -0.17 -3.64
CA LYS A 23 -16.64 0.46 -3.24
C LYS A 23 -15.50 -0.43 -3.74
N THR A 24 -14.82 0.01 -4.79
CA THR A 24 -13.75 -0.76 -5.42
C THR A 24 -12.62 -0.99 -4.41
N GLN A 25 -12.46 -2.23 -3.95
CA GLN A 25 -11.33 -2.62 -3.12
C GLN A 25 -10.13 -2.87 -4.04
N SER A 26 -9.11 -2.01 -3.96
CA SER A 26 -7.86 -2.21 -4.68
C SER A 26 -6.87 -2.99 -3.82
N ARG A 27 -6.17 -3.93 -4.45
CA ARG A 27 -5.06 -4.69 -3.87
C ARG A 27 -3.85 -4.56 -4.79
N GLU A 28 -2.73 -4.11 -4.24
CA GLU A 28 -1.50 -3.84 -4.98
C GLU A 28 -0.35 -4.59 -4.33
N VAL A 29 0.41 -5.35 -5.11
CA VAL A 29 1.70 -5.92 -4.72
C VAL A 29 2.77 -5.28 -5.60
N GLY A 30 3.86 -4.83 -4.99
CA GLY A 30 4.97 -4.26 -5.73
C GLY A 30 6.30 -4.40 -5.01
N LEU A 31 7.37 -4.11 -5.75
CA LEU A 31 8.69 -3.93 -5.19
C LEU A 31 8.78 -2.54 -4.55
N PHE A 32 9.38 -2.47 -3.38
CA PHE A 32 9.66 -1.24 -2.66
C PHE A 32 11.15 -1.08 -2.46
N PHE A 33 11.71 0.03 -2.92
CA PHE A 33 13.11 0.39 -2.72
C PHE A 33 13.17 1.50 -1.68
N HIS A 34 13.88 1.26 -0.58
CA HIS A 34 14.19 2.31 0.38
C HIS A 34 15.40 3.12 -0.10
N ASN A 35 16.39 2.45 -0.67
CA ASN A 35 17.57 2.99 -1.34
C ASN A 35 18.12 1.93 -2.33
N LEU A 36 19.31 2.14 -2.90
CA LEU A 36 19.94 1.19 -3.83
C LEU A 36 20.35 -0.15 -3.18
N ASP A 37 20.52 -0.17 -1.86
CA ASP A 37 21.03 -1.32 -1.11
C ASP A 37 19.92 -2.07 -0.32
N ALA A 38 18.74 -1.48 -0.17
CA ALA A 38 17.62 -2.05 0.57
C ALA A 38 16.34 -2.00 -0.26
N PHE A 39 15.84 -3.18 -0.58
CA PHE A 39 14.61 -3.38 -1.34
C PHE A 39 13.73 -4.41 -0.65
N GLY A 40 12.48 -4.51 -1.06
CA GLY A 40 11.63 -5.58 -0.61
C GLY A 40 10.26 -5.53 -1.24
N PHE A 41 9.29 -6.13 -0.57
CA PHE A 41 7.92 -6.21 -1.06
C PHE A 41 7.02 -5.28 -0.28
N ARG A 42 6.09 -4.67 -0.99
CA ARG A 42 5.03 -3.87 -0.42
C ARG A 42 3.69 -4.38 -0.92
N TYR A 43 2.81 -4.66 0.01
CA TYR A 43 1.42 -4.98 -0.24
C TYR A 43 0.55 -3.83 0.25
N LYS A 44 -0.39 -3.37 -0.58
CA LYS A 44 -1.41 -2.39 -0.21
C LYS A 44 -2.79 -2.98 -0.43
N THR A 45 -3.71 -2.70 0.50
CA THR A 45 -5.10 -3.10 0.37
C THR A 45 -6.01 -2.03 0.96
N GLY A 46 -7.11 -1.73 0.28
CA GLY A 46 -8.08 -0.75 0.77
C GLY A 46 -8.91 -0.15 -0.35
N GLY A 47 -9.63 0.92 -0.01
CA GLY A 47 -10.43 1.66 -0.98
C GLY A 47 -9.71 2.92 -1.45
N GLU A 48 -10.37 3.70 -2.30
CA GLU A 48 -9.84 4.95 -2.87
C GLU A 48 -9.45 5.99 -1.79
N ASN A 49 -10.20 6.04 -0.69
CA ASN A 49 -9.99 7.02 0.37
C ASN A 49 -8.93 6.62 1.42
N CYS A 50 -8.60 5.34 1.54
CA CYS A 50 -7.65 4.85 2.54
C CYS A 50 -7.16 3.45 2.16
N LYS A 51 -5.85 3.30 2.11
CA LYS A 51 -5.18 2.01 1.89
C LYS A 51 -4.28 1.68 3.08
N ILE A 52 -4.35 0.44 3.53
CA ILE A 52 -3.41 -0.13 4.49
C ILE A 52 -2.21 -0.65 3.71
N ARG A 53 -1.02 -0.40 4.23
CA ARG A 53 0.26 -0.75 3.63
C ARG A 53 1.04 -1.68 4.54
N PHE A 54 1.43 -2.83 4.01
CA PHE A 54 2.35 -3.77 4.62
C PHE A 54 3.65 -3.75 3.82
N THR A 55 4.78 -3.57 4.48
CA THR A 55 6.10 -3.54 3.84
C THR A 55 6.99 -4.56 4.51
N ALA A 56 7.56 -5.44 3.71
CA ALA A 56 8.61 -6.38 4.08
C ALA A 56 9.90 -5.91 3.39
N LEU A 57 10.85 -5.42 4.18
CA LEU A 57 12.11 -4.86 3.72
C LEU A 57 13.23 -5.89 3.90
N PHE A 58 13.98 -6.17 2.84
CA PHE A 58 15.22 -6.91 2.89
C PHE A 58 16.36 -5.89 2.86
N LEU A 59 17.11 -5.75 3.96
CA LEU A 59 18.36 -4.99 3.93
C LEU A 59 19.45 -5.90 3.36
N SER A 60 19.93 -5.58 2.17
CA SER A 60 21.19 -6.15 1.67
C SER A 60 22.36 -5.33 2.24
N ALA A 61 23.39 -6.03 2.69
CA ALA A 61 24.52 -5.45 3.40
C ALA A 61 25.45 -4.67 2.46
N GLY A 62 25.20 -3.37 2.28
CA GLY A 62 26.20 -2.39 1.84
C GLY A 62 26.97 -1.86 3.06
N LYS A 63 28.30 -1.72 2.96
CA LYS A 63 29.20 -1.24 4.04
C LYS A 63 28.66 0.05 4.68
N GLN A 64 27.99 -0.06 5.82
CA GLN A 64 27.96 1.04 6.78
C GLN A 64 29.22 0.93 7.63
N GLU A 65 30.25 1.70 7.28
CA GLU A 65 31.32 2.04 8.21
C GLU A 65 30.69 2.82 9.37
N ILE A 66 30.26 2.08 10.39
CA ILE A 66 30.02 2.67 11.70
C ILE A 66 31.41 2.87 12.31
N THR A 67 31.95 4.08 12.19
CA THR A 67 33.13 4.50 12.97
C THR A 67 32.72 4.58 14.43
N VAL A 68 32.74 3.43 15.13
CA VAL A 68 32.73 3.40 16.59
C VAL A 68 34.17 3.61 17.03
N LYS A 69 34.43 4.77 17.62
CA LYS A 69 35.64 4.95 18.43
C LYS A 69 35.54 4.07 19.66
N ASP A 70 36.61 3.30 19.85
CA ASP A 70 37.10 2.71 21.09
C ASP A 70 36.30 1.55 21.70
N SER A 71 36.72 0.33 21.36
CA SER A 71 37.42 -0.60 22.29
C SER A 71 37.08 -2.05 21.93
N ASP A 72 38.11 -2.81 21.57
CA ASP A 72 38.20 -4.28 21.56
C ASP A 72 36.91 -5.07 21.24
N LEU A 73 36.77 -5.50 19.98
CA LEU A 73 36.27 -6.80 19.52
C LEU A 73 36.11 -6.77 17.99
N GLU A 74 36.93 -7.58 17.31
CA GLU A 74 36.89 -8.06 15.92
C GLU A 74 36.16 -7.23 14.82
N PRO A 75 36.86 -6.79 13.74
CA PRO A 75 36.25 -6.02 12.67
C PRO A 75 35.65 -6.96 11.60
N GLY A 76 34.32 -7.02 11.47
CA GLY A 76 33.73 -7.60 10.27
C GLY A 76 32.36 -8.28 10.38
N GLY A 77 31.47 -7.81 11.25
CA GLY A 77 30.09 -8.31 11.26
C GLY A 77 29.25 -7.69 10.14
N LYS A 78 29.06 -8.39 9.01
CA LYS A 78 28.03 -8.03 8.02
C LYS A 78 26.65 -8.11 8.68
N LYS A 79 26.02 -6.97 8.98
CA LYS A 79 24.65 -6.93 9.51
C LYS A 79 23.66 -7.05 8.35
N THR A 80 23.23 -8.27 8.05
CA THR A 80 22.04 -8.52 7.22
C THR A 80 20.80 -8.47 8.10
N GLY A 81 19.76 -7.77 7.67
CA GLY A 81 18.54 -7.57 8.47
C GLY A 81 17.26 -7.67 7.65
N PHE A 82 16.16 -8.00 8.33
CA PHE A 82 14.82 -7.98 7.78
C PHE A 82 13.96 -7.03 8.60
N GLY A 83 13.15 -6.21 7.93
CA GLY A 83 12.25 -5.25 8.56
C GLY A 83 10.81 -5.47 8.12
N LEU A 84 9.88 -5.40 9.06
CA LEU A 84 8.44 -5.36 8.78
C LEU A 84 7.89 -3.99 9.17
N GLY A 85 6.99 -3.46 8.33
CA GLY A 85 6.33 -2.19 8.57
C GLY A 85 4.85 -2.25 8.19
N VAL A 86 4.03 -1.58 8.98
CA VAL A 86 2.60 -1.35 8.70
C VAL A 86 2.36 0.16 8.67
N GLY A 87 1.52 0.64 7.75
CA GLY A 87 1.17 2.05 7.68
C GLY A 87 -0.14 2.28 6.95
N LEU A 88 -0.60 3.53 7.00
CA LEU A 88 -1.78 4.00 6.28
C LEU A 88 -1.36 4.93 5.14
N GLU A 89 -2.10 4.87 4.04
CA GLU A 89 -1.91 5.73 2.88
C GLU A 89 -3.25 6.40 2.55
N LEU A 90 -3.25 7.73 2.64
CA LEU A 90 -4.37 8.58 2.29
C LEU A 90 -4.16 9.12 0.86
N PRO A 91 -5.23 9.32 0.07
CA PRO A 91 -5.11 9.90 -1.26
C PRO A 91 -4.56 11.32 -1.18
N VAL A 92 -3.66 11.65 -2.10
CA VAL A 92 -3.20 13.03 -2.28
C VAL A 92 -4.34 13.82 -2.90
N ARG A 93 -4.85 14.82 -2.16
CA ARG A 93 -5.84 15.77 -2.69
C ARG A 93 -5.09 16.89 -3.39
N TYR A 94 -5.18 16.95 -4.70
CA TYR A 94 -4.80 18.15 -5.45
C TYR A 94 -5.97 19.13 -5.34
N TYR A 95 -5.70 20.33 -4.81
CA TYR A 95 -6.62 21.46 -4.92
C TYR A 95 -6.16 22.25 -6.14
N ASP A 96 -7.00 22.29 -7.17
CA ASP A 96 -6.86 23.20 -8.31
C ASP A 96 -7.23 24.64 -7.91
#